data_AF-A0A662TKI8-F1
#
_entry.id   AF-A0A662TKI8-F1
#
_cell.length_a   1.000
_cell.length_b   1.000
_cell.length_c   1.000
_cell.angle_alpha   90.00
_cell.angle_beta   90.00
_cell.angle_gamma   90.00
#
_symmetry.space_group_name_H-M   'P 1'
#
loop_
_entity.id
_entity.type
_entity.pdbx_description
1 polymer ?
#
loop_
_entity_poly.entity_id
_entity_poly.type
_entity_poly.pdbx_seq_one_letter_code
_entity_poly.pdbx_strand_id
1 'polypeptide(L)' 'MCGRYVCSLEFNEKEGICEICEMTLCRKCRVRLSIAVCDSCGVLVCEDCSIKVGVKYFCKDCYRIKSLKES' A
#
# COMPACT_ATOMS: atom_id res chain seq x y z
N MET A 1 -11.55 -4.80 -3.05
CA MET A 1 -11.78 -3.67 -3.99
C MET A 1 -12.93 -2.81 -3.47
N CYS A 2 -13.03 -1.50 -3.80
CA CYS A 2 -14.01 -0.62 -3.13
C CYS A 2 -15.47 -0.80 -3.57
N GLY A 3 -15.72 -1.34 -4.78
CA GLY A 3 -17.07 -1.63 -5.29
C GLY A 3 -17.91 -0.40 -5.67
N ARG A 4 -17.32 0.79 -5.75
CA ARG A 4 -18.04 2.00 -6.18
C ARG A 4 -18.35 1.94 -7.68
N TYR A 5 -19.55 2.38 -8.05
CA TYR A 5 -19.91 2.69 -9.43
C TYR A 5 -19.39 4.08 -9.76
N VAL A 6 -18.51 4.18 -10.76
CA VAL A 6 -17.91 5.44 -11.22
C VAL A 6 -18.21 5.63 -12.70
N CYS A 7 -18.09 6.86 -13.20
CA CYS A 7 -18.20 7.10 -14.63
C CYS A 7 -16.98 6.49 -15.36
N SER A 8 -17.11 6.27 -16.67
CA SER A 8 -16.02 5.71 -17.48
C SER A 8 -14.76 6.58 -17.47
N LEU A 9 -14.90 7.89 -17.23
CA LEU A 9 -13.75 8.81 -17.14
C LEU A 9 -12.89 8.58 -15.89
N GLU A 10 -13.44 7.99 -14.83
CA GLU A 10 -12.72 7.70 -13.57
C GLU A 10 -12.45 6.18 -13.41
N PHE A 11 -12.68 5.41 -14.48
CA PHE A 11 -12.46 3.96 -14.51
C PHE A 11 -11.28 3.63 -15.40
N ASN A 12 -10.23 3.07 -14.79
CA ASN A 12 -9.09 2.54 -15.53
C ASN A 12 -9.47 1.15 -16.08
N GLU A 13 -9.86 1.10 -17.36
CA GLU A 13 -10.26 -0.14 -18.03
C GLU A 13 -9.14 -1.18 -18.10
N LYS A 14 -7.89 -0.75 -18.22
CA LYS A 14 -6.73 -1.65 -18.32
C LYS A 14 -6.51 -2.42 -17.01
N GLU A 15 -6.61 -1.71 -15.89
CA GLU A 15 -6.41 -2.30 -14.57
C GLU A 15 -7.72 -2.88 -14.00
N GLY A 16 -8.87 -2.56 -14.61
CA GLY A 16 -10.20 -3.03 -14.18
C GLY A 16 -10.70 -2.39 -12.90
N ILE A 17 -10.26 -1.16 -12.61
CA ILE A 17 -10.45 -0.50 -11.32
C ILE A 17 -10.71 1.00 -11.45
N CYS A 18 -11.35 1.62 -10.46
CA CYS A 18 -11.44 3.09 -10.43
C CYS A 18 -10.09 3.74 -10.08
N GLU A 19 -9.89 4.98 -10.55
CA GLU A 19 -8.65 5.74 -10.34
C GLU A 19 -8.27 5.88 -8.86
N ILE A 20 -9.25 6.09 -7.98
CA ILE A 20 -9.00 6.19 -6.53
C ILE A 20 -8.42 4.88 -5.98
N CYS A 21 -8.92 3.73 -6.43
CA CYS A 21 -8.35 2.46 -6.01
C CYS A 21 -6.95 2.28 -6.58
N GLU A 22 -6.72 2.65 -7.83
CA GLU A 22 -5.39 2.60 -8.44
C GLU A 22 -4.35 3.42 -7.67
N MET A 23 -4.73 4.63 -7.26
CA MET A 23 -3.90 5.55 -6.47
C MET A 23 -3.61 5.02 -5.06
N THR A 24 -4.55 4.29 -4.49
CA THR A 24 -4.47 3.76 -3.12
C THR A 24 -3.94 2.33 -3.04
N LEU A 25 -3.62 1.69 -4.17
CA LEU A 25 -2.98 0.38 -4.20
C LEU A 25 -1.64 0.38 -3.44
N CYS A 26 -1.37 -0.73 -2.76
CA CYS A 26 -0.09 -1.00 -2.17
C CYS A 26 1.01 -0.92 -3.24
N ARG A 27 2.03 -0.10 -2.98
CA ARG A 27 3.16 0.10 -3.90
C ARG A 27 4.13 -1.08 -3.94
N LYS A 28 3.96 -2.07 -3.04
CA LYS A 28 4.78 -3.29 -3.01
C LYS A 28 4.18 -4.41 -3.86
N CYS A 29 2.91 -4.76 -3.65
CA CYS A 29 2.30 -5.88 -4.37
C CYS A 29 1.36 -5.46 -5.51
N ARG A 30 0.85 -4.21 -5.52
CA ARG A 30 -0.16 -3.72 -6.50
C ARG A 30 -1.46 -4.54 -6.57
N VAL A 31 -1.69 -5.48 -5.65
CA VAL A 31 -2.91 -6.32 -5.61
C VAL A 31 -3.94 -5.82 -4.60
N ARG A 32 -3.49 -5.27 -3.46
CA ARG A 32 -4.37 -4.87 -2.35
C ARG A 32 -4.31 -3.37 -2.12
N LEU A 33 -5.42 -2.81 -1.64
CA LEU A 33 -5.45 -1.43 -1.16
C LEU A 33 -4.53 -1.27 0.05
N SER A 34 -3.89 -0.12 0.14
CA SER A 34 -3.04 0.23 1.27
C SER A 34 -3.87 0.54 2.52
N ILE A 35 -3.30 0.21 3.67
CA ILE A 35 -3.87 0.52 4.99
C ILE A 35 -3.02 1.53 5.76
N ALA A 36 -1.79 1.77 5.30
CA ALA A 36 -0.82 2.62 5.96
C ALA A 36 0.23 3.15 4.98
N VAL A 37 0.97 4.14 5.44
CA VAL A 37 2.19 4.65 4.81
C VAL A 37 3.38 4.13 5.61
N CYS A 38 4.42 3.64 4.92
CA CYS A 38 5.66 3.24 5.58
C CYS A 38 6.33 4.45 6.25
N ASP A 39 6.52 4.39 7.57
CA ASP A 39 7.13 5.46 8.38
C ASP A 39 8.58 5.76 7.97
N SER A 40 9.26 4.81 7.33
CA SER A 40 10.65 4.98 6.87
C SER A 40 10.80 5.49 5.44
N CYS A 41 9.93 5.11 4.50
CA CYS A 41 10.12 5.44 3.07
C CYS A 41 8.91 6.09 2.40
N GLY A 42 7.83 6.34 3.13
CA GLY A 42 6.68 7.11 2.63
C GLY A 42 5.78 6.38 1.63
N VAL A 43 6.05 5.10 1.30
CA VAL A 43 5.23 4.37 0.32
C VAL A 43 3.97 3.77 0.97
N LEU A 44 2.88 3.73 0.20
CA LEU A 44 1.64 3.06 0.56
C LEU A 44 1.83 1.54 0.65
N VAL A 45 1.41 0.95 1.78
CA VAL A 45 1.55 -0.48 2.07
C VAL A 45 0.23 -1.09 2.53
N CYS A 46 -0.06 -2.30 2.07
CA CYS A 46 -1.16 -3.12 2.60
C CYS A 46 -0.71 -3.89 3.83
N GLU A 47 -1.68 -4.53 4.49
CA GLU A 47 -1.47 -5.38 5.67
C GLU A 47 -0.33 -6.40 5.45
N ASP A 48 -0.40 -7.22 4.40
CA ASP A 48 0.60 -8.26 4.11
C ASP A 48 1.99 -7.74 3.75
N CYS A 49 2.10 -6.52 3.25
CA CYS A 49 3.38 -5.94 2.85
C CYS A 49 3.99 -5.06 3.96
N SER A 50 3.32 -4.96 5.11
CA SER A 50 3.73 -4.12 6.23
C SER A 50 3.93 -4.91 7.52
N ILE A 51 4.65 -4.30 8.45
CA ILE A 51 4.84 -4.74 9.83
C ILE A 51 4.49 -3.56 10.72
N LYS A 52 3.62 -3.78 11.69
CA LYS A 52 3.24 -2.78 12.68
C LYS A 52 4.20 -2.82 13.86
N VAL A 53 4.78 -1.68 14.22
CA VAL A 53 5.68 -1.50 15.36
C VAL A 53 5.15 -0.35 16.20
N GLY A 54 4.48 -0.67 17.31
CA GLY A 54 3.73 0.30 18.10
C GLY A 54 2.59 0.94 17.27
N VAL A 55 2.63 2.26 17.12
CA VAL A 55 1.65 3.03 16.31
C VAL A 55 2.07 3.19 14.84
N LYS A 56 3.29 2.75 14.49
CA LYS A 56 3.89 2.96 13.17
C LYS A 56 3.77 1.71 12.31
N TYR A 57 3.74 1.91 10.99
CA TYR A 57 3.82 0.84 10.00
C TYR A 57 5.11 0.96 9.20
N PHE A 58 5.77 -0.16 8.94
CA PHE A 58 6.96 -0.24 8.10
C PHE A 58 6.71 -1.23 6.97
N CYS A 59 7.18 -0.96 5.77
CA CYS A 59 7.26 -2.01 4.76
C CYS A 59 8.28 -3.08 5.20
N LYS A 60 8.07 -4.33 4.78
CA LYS A 60 8.95 -5.46 5.15
C LYS A 60 10.42 -5.21 4.84
N ASP A 61 10.73 -4.50 3.75
CA ASP A 61 12.11 -4.17 3.37
C ASP A 61 12.76 -3.19 4.36
N CYS A 62 12.07 -2.09 4.69
CA CYS A 62 12.56 -1.11 5.66
C CYS A 62 12.69 -1.73 7.06
N TYR A 63 11.75 -2.58 7.45
CA TYR A 63 11.81 -3.27 8.74
C TYR A 63 13.05 -4.18 8.82
N ARG A 64 13.33 -4.97 7.77
CA ARG A 64 14.53 -5.81 7.70
C ARG A 64 15.83 -5.00 7.81
N ILE A 65 15.91 -3.84 7.15
CA ILE A 65 17.07 -2.95 7.26
C ILE A 65 17.21 -2.41 8.69
N LYS A 66 16.10 -2.03 9.32
CA LYS A 66 16.11 -1.52 10.70
C LYS A 66 16.58 -2.59 11.69
N SER A 67 16.08 -3.82 11.58
CA SER A 67 16.46 -4.93 12.47
C SER A 67 17.95 -5.28 12.40
N LEU A 68 18.58 -5.11 11.23
CA LEU A 68 20.02 -5.37 11.06
C LEU A 68 20.91 -4.29 11.68
N LYS A 69 20.38 -3.09 11.94
CA LYS A 69 21.12 -2.00 12.60
C LYS A 69 21.04 -2.07 14.13
N GLU A 70 20.14 -2.87 14.65
CA GLU A 70 19.90 -3.06 16.09
C GLU A 70 20.52 -4.38 16.61
N SER A 71 21.28 -5.09 15.75
CA SER A 71 21.99 -6.35 16.05
C SER A 71 23.49 -6.15 16.16
#